data_AF-A0A7S2FWB2-F1
#
_entry.id   AF-A0A7S2FWB2-F1
#
_cell.length_a   1.000
_cell.length_b   1.000
_cell.length_c   1.000
_cell.angle_alpha   90.00
_cell.angle_beta   90.00
_cell.angle_gamma   90.00
#
_symmetry.space_group_name_H-M   'P 1'
#
loop_
_entity.id
_entity.type
_entity.pdbx_description
1 polymer ?
#
loop_
_entity_poly.entity_id
_entity_poly.type
_entity_poly.pdbx_seq_one_letter_code
_entity_poly.pdbx_strand_id
1 'polypeptide(L)'
;VSILQDRAPALVEALLEARQSDRGLSLDDVVVMVAALERLIFDESIQLLEASFSLNYLSADSPMDEGELHEILRSYLLIFEMGMRGNLTDGRRHRLIKQRLERKAAESWQSIVEFEEDAARNFDYRQRQQVNPFAPSHYSFWD
;
A
#
# COMPACT_ATOMS: atom_id res chain seq x y z
N VAL A 1 0.47 9.86 14.38
CA VAL A 1 1.93 10.03 14.29
C VAL A 1 2.36 9.20 13.12
N SER A 2 2.93 9.84 12.10
CA SER A 2 3.20 9.22 10.81
C SER A 2 4.52 8.46 10.90
N ILE A 3 4.57 7.20 10.48
CA ILE A 3 5.81 6.43 10.38
C ILE A 3 6.87 7.14 9.52
N LEU A 4 6.44 7.87 8.49
CA LEU A 4 7.35 8.72 7.70
C LEU A 4 7.97 9.84 8.55
N GLN A 5 7.24 10.44 9.49
CA GLN A 5 7.82 11.41 10.42
C GLN A 5 8.79 10.77 11.41
N ASP A 6 8.58 9.50 11.78
CA ASP A 6 9.38 8.83 12.80
C ASP A 6 10.70 8.25 12.25
N ARG A 7 10.77 7.82 10.97
CA ARG A 7 12.04 7.33 10.39
C ARG A 7 12.66 8.14 9.24
N ALA A 8 11.99 9.19 8.74
CA ALA A 8 12.69 10.20 7.93
C ALA A 8 13.91 10.81 8.65
N PRO A 9 13.89 11.03 9.99
CA PRO A 9 15.08 11.46 10.72
C PRO A 9 16.25 10.46 10.62
N ALA A 10 15.98 9.16 10.70
CA ALA A 10 17.04 8.13 10.57
C ALA A 10 17.66 8.10 9.17
N LEU A 11 16.85 8.32 8.12
CA LEU A 11 17.35 8.49 6.75
C LEU A 11 18.20 9.76 6.60
N VAL A 12 17.77 10.85 7.23
CA VAL A 12 18.52 12.12 7.26
C VAL A 12 19.82 11.98 8.06
N GLU A 13 19.82 11.26 9.18
CA GLU A 13 21.03 10.97 9.96
C GLU A 13 22.04 10.18 9.14
N ALA A 14 21.63 9.10 8.45
CA ALA A 14 22.51 8.34 7.56
C ALA A 14 23.11 9.22 6.44
N LEU A 15 22.31 10.13 5.86
CA LEU A 15 22.78 11.09 4.85
C LEU A 15 23.77 12.13 5.41
N LEU A 16 23.56 12.57 6.66
CA LEU A 16 24.41 13.55 7.33
C LEU A 16 25.75 12.94 7.77
N GLU A 17 25.75 11.71 8.28
CA GLU A 17 26.96 10.96 8.65
C GLU A 17 27.85 10.71 7.41
N ALA A 18 27.26 10.27 6.31
CA ALA A 18 28.00 10.08 5.06
C ALA A 18 28.60 11.38 4.52
N ARG A 19 27.88 12.51 4.66
CA ARG A 19 28.35 13.84 4.23
C ARG A 19 29.47 14.40 5.12
N GLN A 20 29.48 14.12 6.42
CA GLN A 20 30.52 14.61 7.34
C GLN A 20 31.89 13.97 7.12
N SER A 21 31.95 12.82 6.45
CA SER A 21 33.21 12.08 6.22
C SER A 21 34.09 12.64 5.08
N ASP A 22 33.64 13.69 4.38
CA ASP A 22 34.30 14.33 3.21
C ASP A 22 34.63 13.36 2.04
N ARG A 23 34.11 12.11 2.07
CA ARG A 23 34.40 11.05 1.09
C ARG A 23 33.24 10.69 0.18
N GLY A 24 32.08 11.34 0.33
CA GLY A 24 30.83 10.91 -0.31
C GLY A 24 30.27 9.63 0.34
N LEU A 25 29.19 9.09 -0.23
CA LEU A 25 28.58 7.84 0.24
C LEU A 25 29.45 6.64 -0.19
N SER A 26 29.87 5.83 0.77
CA SER A 26 30.43 4.51 0.48
C SER A 26 29.31 3.55 0.04
N LEU A 27 29.69 2.39 -0.53
CA LEU A 27 28.71 1.35 -0.86
C LEU A 27 27.92 0.89 0.38
N ASP A 28 28.57 0.83 1.53
CA ASP A 28 27.95 0.44 2.80
C ASP A 28 26.86 1.45 3.21
N ASP A 29 27.17 2.74 3.12
CA ASP A 29 26.21 3.82 3.42
C ASP A 29 25.00 3.77 2.48
N VAL A 30 25.20 3.46 1.19
CA VAL A 30 24.11 3.31 0.22
C VAL A 30 23.23 2.10 0.58
N VAL A 31 23.82 0.97 0.96
CA VAL A 31 23.06 -0.22 1.37
C VAL A 31 22.23 0.06 2.62
N VAL A 32 22.81 0.71 3.63
CA VAL A 32 22.08 1.12 4.84
C VAL A 32 20.94 2.07 4.50
N MET A 33 21.18 3.04 3.63
CA MET A 33 20.17 4.00 3.18
C MET A 33 19.01 3.32 2.44
N VAL A 34 19.31 2.40 1.52
CA VAL A 34 18.28 1.62 0.80
C VAL A 34 17.47 0.77 1.77
N ALA A 35 18.12 0.05 2.68
CA ALA A 35 17.41 -0.76 3.68
C ALA A 35 16.50 0.10 4.60
N ALA A 36 16.95 1.29 4.99
CA ALA A 36 16.15 2.23 5.76
C ALA A 36 14.93 2.74 4.98
N LEU A 37 15.13 3.05 3.69
CA LEU A 37 14.04 3.48 2.80
C LEU A 37 13.04 2.35 2.53
N GLU A 38 13.50 1.14 2.27
CA GLU A 38 12.66 -0.05 2.11
C GLU A 38 11.81 -0.27 3.35
N ARG A 39 12.41 -0.18 4.54
CA ARG A 39 11.69 -0.32 5.81
C ARG A 39 10.61 0.76 5.98
N LEU A 40 10.93 2.00 5.61
CA LEU A 40 9.99 3.13 5.64
C LEU A 40 8.78 2.90 4.73
N ILE A 41 9.05 2.55 3.47
CA ILE A 41 8.01 2.28 2.48
C ILE A 41 7.14 1.11 2.93
N PHE A 42 7.76 0.03 3.39
CA PHE A 42 7.04 -1.17 3.82
C PHE A 42 6.14 -0.91 5.04
N ASP A 43 6.68 -0.25 6.07
CA ASP A 43 5.90 0.07 7.27
C ASP A 43 4.71 1.01 6.92
N GLU A 44 4.87 1.97 5.99
CA GLU A 44 3.77 2.82 5.51
C GLU A 44 2.73 2.03 4.70
N SER A 45 3.17 1.17 3.78
CA SER A 45 2.27 0.31 3.00
C SER A 45 1.40 -0.58 3.88
N ILE A 46 1.95 -1.15 4.96
CA ILE A 46 1.16 -1.94 5.92
C ILE A 46 0.07 -1.08 6.56
N GLN A 47 0.38 0.12 7.03
CA GLN A 47 -0.61 1.00 7.67
C GLN A 47 -1.74 1.40 6.71
N LEU A 48 -1.39 1.68 5.45
CA LEU A 48 -2.37 2.02 4.43
C LEU A 48 -3.28 0.82 4.10
N LEU A 49 -2.73 -0.40 4.13
CA LEU A 49 -3.50 -1.63 3.94
C LEU A 49 -4.43 -1.88 5.14
N GLU A 50 -3.95 -1.77 6.38
CA GLU A 50 -4.81 -1.88 7.57
C GLU A 50 -5.96 -0.86 7.57
N ALA A 51 -5.68 0.38 7.13
CA ALA A 51 -6.69 1.41 6.96
C ALA A 51 -7.71 1.04 5.86
N SER A 52 -7.27 0.47 4.74
CA SER A 52 -8.17 0.08 3.66
C SER A 52 -9.10 -1.05 4.06
N PHE A 53 -8.64 -2.03 4.85
CA PHE A 53 -9.52 -3.04 5.47
C PHE A 53 -10.55 -2.40 6.40
N SER A 54 -10.09 -1.54 7.31
CA SER A 54 -10.94 -0.86 8.29
C SER A 54 -12.04 -0.02 7.62
N LEU A 55 -11.70 0.71 6.55
CA LEU A 55 -12.65 1.53 5.79
C LEU A 55 -13.71 0.72 5.03
N ASN A 56 -13.42 -0.55 4.71
CA ASN A 56 -14.37 -1.47 4.09
C ASN A 56 -15.11 -2.36 5.09
N TYR A 57 -14.87 -2.17 6.40
CA TYR A 57 -15.45 -2.99 7.47
C TYR A 57 -15.07 -4.47 7.38
N LEU A 58 -13.86 -4.76 6.91
CA LEU A 58 -13.29 -6.11 6.78
C LEU A 58 -12.18 -6.32 7.82
N SER A 59 -11.96 -7.59 8.21
CA SER A 59 -10.91 -7.99 9.15
C SER A 59 -9.70 -8.53 8.40
N ALA A 60 -8.48 -8.16 8.84
CA ALA A 60 -7.24 -8.69 8.30
C ALA A 60 -7.02 -10.19 8.62
N ASP A 61 -7.70 -10.71 9.64
CA ASP A 61 -7.58 -12.10 10.08
C ASP A 61 -8.50 -13.07 9.33
N SER A 62 -9.41 -12.56 8.50
CA SER A 62 -10.37 -13.36 7.76
C SER A 62 -9.91 -13.57 6.31
N PRO A 63 -10.11 -14.77 5.74
CA PRO A 63 -9.95 -14.93 4.30
C PRO A 63 -10.96 -14.07 3.57
N MET A 64 -10.58 -13.53 2.41
CA MET A 64 -11.42 -12.68 1.58
C MET A 64 -11.61 -13.29 0.19
N ASP A 65 -12.74 -12.98 -0.43
CA ASP A 65 -12.98 -13.30 -1.84
C ASP A 65 -12.36 -12.25 -2.78
N GLU A 66 -12.39 -12.52 -4.09
CA GLU A 66 -11.84 -11.63 -5.12
C GLU A 66 -12.54 -10.25 -5.13
N GLY A 67 -13.84 -10.20 -4.86
CA GLY A 67 -14.58 -8.93 -4.82
C GLY A 67 -14.16 -8.07 -3.63
N GLU A 68 -13.96 -8.68 -2.47
CA GLU A 68 -13.43 -8.03 -1.28
C GLU A 68 -11.99 -7.54 -1.50
N LEU A 69 -11.15 -8.34 -2.16
CA LEU A 69 -9.79 -7.94 -2.55
C LEU A 69 -9.80 -6.66 -3.38
N HIS A 70 -10.60 -6.62 -4.45
CA HIS A 70 -10.72 -5.44 -5.31
C HIS A 70 -11.16 -4.19 -4.52
N GLU A 71 -12.13 -4.33 -3.61
CA GLU A 71 -12.60 -3.20 -2.80
C GLU A 71 -11.53 -2.67 -1.84
N ILE A 72 -10.71 -3.57 -1.26
CA ILE A 72 -9.59 -3.22 -0.40
C ILE A 72 -8.48 -2.54 -1.20
N LEU A 73 -8.08 -3.10 -2.35
CA LEU A 73 -7.00 -2.54 -3.18
C LEU A 73 -7.37 -1.16 -3.76
N ARG A 74 -8.60 -0.97 -4.23
CA ARG A 74 -9.10 0.35 -4.65
C ARG A 74 -9.05 1.36 -3.51
N SER A 75 -9.38 0.91 -2.31
CA SER A 75 -9.34 1.75 -1.11
C SER A 75 -7.91 2.10 -0.72
N TYR A 76 -6.98 1.14 -0.80
CA TYR A 76 -5.55 1.34 -0.59
C TYR A 76 -4.99 2.41 -1.55
N LEU A 77 -5.24 2.26 -2.86
CA LEU A 77 -4.75 3.19 -3.88
C LEU A 77 -5.35 4.58 -3.72
N LEU A 78 -6.65 4.67 -3.42
CA LEU A 78 -7.30 5.94 -3.18
C LEU A 78 -6.70 6.68 -1.98
N ILE A 79 -6.43 5.97 -0.88
CA ILE A 79 -5.78 6.58 0.30
C ILE A 79 -4.34 6.98 -0.03
N PHE A 80 -3.61 6.14 -0.77
CA PHE A 80 -2.25 6.42 -1.22
C PHE A 80 -2.17 7.71 -2.03
N GLU A 81 -3.08 7.90 -3.01
CA GLU A 81 -3.16 9.13 -3.81
C GLU A 81 -3.57 10.37 -2.99
N MET A 82 -4.49 10.21 -2.04
CA MET A 82 -4.94 11.31 -1.17
C MET A 82 -3.90 11.67 -0.09
N GLY A 83 -2.99 10.76 0.22
CA GLY A 83 -2.06 10.81 1.34
C GLY A 83 -2.74 10.82 2.71
N MET A 84 -1.94 10.96 3.77
CA MET A 84 -2.40 10.98 5.18
C MET A 84 -3.30 12.18 5.56
N ARG A 85 -3.68 13.03 4.62
CA ARG A 85 -4.62 14.15 4.85
C ARG A 85 -6.08 13.69 4.77
N GLY A 86 -6.34 12.49 4.26
CA GLY A 86 -7.66 11.87 4.23
C GLY A 86 -8.11 11.40 5.61
N ASN A 87 -9.43 11.34 5.84
CA ASN A 87 -9.98 10.66 7.00
C ASN A 87 -9.92 9.14 6.77
N LEU A 88 -9.03 8.46 7.49
CA LEU A 88 -8.77 7.01 7.37
C LEU A 88 -9.69 6.14 8.23
N THR A 89 -10.63 6.74 8.95
CA THR A 89 -11.47 6.05 9.95
C THR A 89 -12.95 6.05 9.59
N ASP A 90 -13.39 6.97 8.73
CA ASP A 90 -14.80 7.11 8.34
C ASP A 90 -15.10 6.33 7.05
N GLY A 91 -15.41 5.04 7.21
CA GLY A 91 -15.77 4.14 6.12
C GLY A 91 -17.00 4.61 5.32
N ARG A 92 -17.94 5.34 5.95
CA ARG A 92 -19.10 5.90 5.25
C ARG A 92 -18.69 7.02 4.32
N ARG A 93 -17.87 7.96 4.79
CA ARG A 93 -17.32 9.04 3.96
C ARG A 93 -16.45 8.48 2.85
N HIS A 94 -15.63 7.48 3.14
CA HIS A 94 -14.81 6.80 2.12
C HIS A 94 -15.65 6.22 0.99
N ARG A 95 -16.73 5.50 1.32
CA ARG A 95 -17.67 4.97 0.32
C ARG A 95 -18.29 6.07 -0.55
N LEU A 96 -18.64 7.21 0.05
CA LEU A 96 -19.16 8.36 -0.70
C LEU A 96 -18.11 8.98 -1.64
N ILE A 97 -16.83 8.95 -1.26
CA ILE A 97 -15.73 9.40 -2.13
C ILE A 97 -15.58 8.46 -3.32
N LYS A 98 -15.54 7.14 -3.10
CA LYS A 98 -15.49 6.14 -4.19
C LYS A 98 -16.63 6.37 -5.20
N GLN A 99 -17.88 6.42 -4.72
CA GLN A 99 -19.06 6.69 -5.56
C GLN A 99 -19.04 8.05 -6.27
N ARG A 100 -18.34 9.04 -5.71
CA ARG A 100 -18.20 10.36 -6.33
C ARG A 100 -17.16 10.32 -7.44
N LEU A 101 -16.02 9.68 -7.22
CA LEU A 101 -14.95 9.54 -8.21
C LEU A 101 -15.42 8.72 -9.40
N GLU A 102 -16.04 7.58 -9.14
CA GLU A 102 -16.65 6.72 -10.17
C GLU A 102 -17.59 7.50 -11.10
N ARG A 103 -18.40 8.43 -10.55
CA ARG A 103 -19.36 9.21 -11.33
C ARG A 103 -18.81 10.49 -11.96
N LYS A 104 -17.83 11.15 -11.32
CA LYS A 104 -17.42 12.53 -11.66
C LYS A 104 -15.99 12.66 -12.18
N ALA A 105 -15.17 11.64 -11.99
CA ALA A 105 -13.76 11.61 -12.37
C ALA A 105 -13.45 10.23 -12.96
N ALA A 106 -14.20 9.85 -14.00
CA ALA A 106 -14.16 8.51 -14.58
C ALA A 106 -12.75 8.09 -15.00
N GLU A 107 -11.95 8.99 -15.59
CA GLU A 107 -10.57 8.70 -15.97
C GLU A 107 -9.68 8.37 -14.77
N SER A 108 -9.71 9.18 -13.71
CA SER A 108 -8.93 8.93 -12.49
C SER A 108 -9.41 7.70 -11.72
N TRP A 109 -10.72 7.44 -11.72
CA TRP A 109 -11.24 6.21 -11.15
C TRP A 109 -10.81 4.98 -11.95
N GLN A 110 -10.86 5.07 -13.28
CA GLN A 110 -10.45 4.00 -14.18
C GLN A 110 -8.97 3.65 -14.02
N SER A 111 -8.08 4.63 -13.83
CA SER A 111 -6.67 4.33 -13.57
C SER A 111 -6.45 3.56 -12.26
N ILE A 112 -7.24 3.84 -11.21
CA ILE A 112 -7.20 3.09 -9.95
C ILE A 112 -7.65 1.64 -10.19
N VAL A 113 -8.76 1.45 -10.92
CA VAL A 113 -9.32 0.12 -11.23
C VAL A 113 -8.37 -0.69 -12.11
N GLU A 114 -7.78 -0.10 -13.13
CA GLU A 114 -6.83 -0.79 -14.01
C GLU A 114 -5.59 -1.23 -13.23
N PHE A 115 -5.03 -0.35 -12.39
CA PHE A 115 -3.85 -0.67 -11.61
C PHE A 115 -4.09 -1.81 -10.62
N GLU A 116 -5.20 -1.79 -9.88
CA GLU A 116 -5.50 -2.85 -8.91
C GLU A 116 -5.83 -4.18 -9.57
N GLU A 117 -6.58 -4.17 -10.68
CA GLU A 117 -6.88 -5.39 -11.42
C GLU A 117 -5.61 -6.04 -11.98
N ASP A 118 -4.71 -5.22 -12.55
CA ASP A 118 -3.43 -5.72 -13.05
C ASP A 118 -2.55 -6.26 -11.92
N ALA A 119 -2.57 -5.62 -10.75
CA ALA A 119 -1.84 -6.11 -9.58
C ALA A 119 -2.36 -7.49 -9.11
N ALA A 120 -3.69 -7.64 -8.98
CA ALA A 120 -4.33 -8.90 -8.59
C ALA A 120 -4.04 -10.01 -9.60
N ARG A 121 -4.22 -9.75 -10.90
CA ARG A 121 -3.94 -10.73 -11.97
C ARG A 121 -2.47 -11.14 -12.01
N ASN A 122 -1.56 -10.19 -11.80
CA ASN A 122 -0.13 -10.48 -11.73
C ASN A 122 0.22 -11.36 -10.52
N PHE A 123 -0.42 -11.13 -9.38
CA PHE A 123 -0.27 -11.96 -8.20
C PHE A 123 -0.78 -13.39 -8.45
N ASP A 124 -1.99 -13.55 -8.97
CA ASP A 124 -2.57 -14.85 -9.32
C ASP A 124 -1.70 -15.61 -10.33
N TYR A 125 -1.21 -14.91 -11.35
CA TYR A 125 -0.34 -15.50 -12.35
C TYR A 125 0.94 -16.04 -11.71
N ARG A 126 1.56 -15.34 -10.76
CA ARG A 126 2.75 -15.83 -10.04
C ARG A 126 2.43 -17.06 -9.19
N GLN A 127 1.25 -17.12 -8.58
CA GLN A 127 0.84 -18.22 -7.71
C GLN A 127 0.28 -19.45 -8.45
N ARG A 128 -0.02 -19.35 -9.75
CA ARG A 128 -0.68 -20.40 -10.54
C ARG A 128 -0.11 -21.83 -10.45
N GLN A 129 1.19 -21.95 -10.11
CA GLN A 129 1.87 -23.24 -9.97
C GLN A 129 1.81 -23.81 -8.54
N GLN A 130 1.37 -23.01 -7.57
CA GLN A 130 1.33 -23.33 -6.14
C GLN A 130 -0.11 -23.57 -5.64
N VAL A 131 -1.11 -23.06 -6.36
CA VAL A 131 -2.53 -23.13 -5.99
C VAL A 131 -3.32 -24.10 -6.88
N ASN A 132 -4.39 -24.67 -6.35
CA ASN A 132 -5.27 -25.56 -7.09
C ASN A 132 -6.17 -24.74 -8.04
N PRO A 133 -6.08 -24.92 -9.38
CA PRO A 133 -6.85 -24.14 -10.35
C PRO A 133 -8.35 -24.46 -10.35
N PHE A 134 -8.81 -25.45 -9.59
CA PHE A 134 -10.21 -25.85 -9.47
C PHE A 134 -10.85 -25.46 -8.14
N ALA A 135 -10.08 -24.93 -7.19
CA ALA A 135 -10.61 -24.41 -5.94
C ALA A 135 -10.89 -22.90 -6.08
N PRO A 136 -11.90 -22.35 -5.39
CA PRO A 136 -12.09 -20.91 -5.33
C PRO A 136 -10.85 -20.23 -4.76
N SER A 137 -10.41 -19.13 -5.38
CA SER A 137 -9.35 -18.28 -4.86
C SER A 137 -9.78 -17.66 -3.55
N HIS A 138 -8.89 -17.69 -2.56
CA HIS A 138 -9.04 -16.99 -1.30
C HIS A 138 -7.78 -16.19 -1.07
N TYR A 139 -7.93 -14.95 -0.62
CA TYR A 139 -6.82 -14.05 -0.34
C TYR A 139 -6.74 -13.76 1.16
N SER A 140 -5.55 -13.42 1.62
CA SER A 140 -5.29 -13.06 3.01
C SER A 140 -4.46 -11.78 3.10
N PHE A 141 -4.47 -11.12 4.26
CA PHE A 141 -3.63 -9.95 4.50
C PHE A 141 -2.12 -10.24 4.41
N TRP A 142 -1.72 -11.50 4.65
CA TRP A 142 -0.33 -11.91 4.77
C TRP A 142 0.27 -12.50 3.49
N ASP A 143 -0.49 -12.44 2.39
CA ASP A 143 -0.08 -12.90 1.06
C ASP A 143 0.90 -11.93 0.37
#